data_AF-V2WHQ2-F1
#
_entry.id   AF-V2WHQ2-F1
#
_cell.length_a   1.000
_cell.length_b   1.000
_cell.length_c   1.000
_cell.angle_alpha   90.00
_cell.angle_beta   90.00
_cell.angle_gamma   90.00
#
_symmetry.space_group_name_H-M   'P 1'
#
loop_
_entity.id
_entity.type
_entity.pdbx_description
1 polymer ?
#
loop_
_entity_poly.entity_id
_entity_poly.type
_entity_poly.pdbx_seq_one_letter_code
_entity_poly.pdbx_strand_id
1 'polypeptide(L)'
;MLYYPCISYMSEWFVRRRGLANGVIFAGTAAGGLVLPLILPLLISSQGPSRALRTLSIVIVWLLVLILPLMKGRLPELRSSRARVPARRRIWVFVPIVWLPTFATALKVDATNASIALALLNGVSVISRLSLGYLSDKFNPWSLALSTLLFTSVNIHSMGCAVIYIWGISRIWSGVWPAGWWME
;
A
#
# COMPACT_ATOMS: atom_id res chain seq x y z
N MET A 1 7.48 -11.16 10.86
CA MET A 1 7.28 -12.61 10.58
C MET A 1 5.87 -13.13 10.91
N LEU A 2 5.01 -12.35 11.60
CA LEU A 2 3.58 -12.71 11.82
C LEU A 2 2.69 -12.67 10.57
N TYR A 3 3.11 -12.01 9.49
CA TYR A 3 2.29 -11.84 8.29
C TYR A 3 1.88 -13.18 7.61
N TYR A 4 2.81 -14.14 7.55
CA TYR A 4 2.56 -15.44 6.92
C TYR A 4 1.49 -16.28 7.62
N PRO A 5 1.57 -16.54 8.94
CA PRO A 5 0.51 -17.28 9.64
C PRO A 5 -0.83 -16.55 9.64
N CYS A 6 -0.86 -15.20 9.71
CA CYS A 6 -2.11 -14.45 9.61
C CYS A 6 -2.86 -14.72 8.30
N ILE A 7 -2.15 -14.76 7.17
CA ILE A 7 -2.77 -15.03 5.86
C ILE A 7 -3.21 -16.49 5.75
N SER A 8 -2.41 -17.44 6.27
CA SER A 8 -2.77 -18.86 6.27
C SER A 8 -4.09 -19.09 7.02
N TYR A 9 -4.18 -18.63 8.27
CA TYR A 9 -5.40 -18.77 9.08
C TYR A 9 -6.60 -18.06 8.46
N MET A 10 -6.41 -16.90 7.82
CA MET A 10 -7.49 -16.20 7.12
C MET A 10 -8.08 -17.05 6.00
N SER A 11 -7.23 -17.72 5.21
CA SER A 11 -7.66 -18.58 4.10
C SER A 11 -8.39 -19.86 4.55
N GLU A 12 -8.13 -20.30 5.78
CA GLU A 12 -8.79 -21.45 6.41
C GLU A 12 -10.18 -21.10 6.93
N TRP A 13 -10.33 -19.95 7.60
CA TRP A 13 -11.60 -19.51 8.18
C TRP A 13 -12.59 -19.00 7.12
N PHE A 14 -12.10 -18.28 6.11
CA PHE A 14 -12.93 -17.74 5.05
C PHE A 14 -12.66 -18.53 3.76
N VAL A 15 -13.64 -19.31 3.30
CA VAL A 15 -13.56 -20.04 2.02
C VAL A 15 -14.39 -19.37 0.93
N ARG A 16 -15.60 -18.95 1.28
CA ARG A 16 -16.58 -18.36 0.35
C ARG A 16 -16.41 -16.85 0.12
N ARG A 17 -15.72 -16.14 1.03
CA ARG A 17 -15.49 -14.68 0.98
C ARG A 17 -14.01 -14.34 1.17
N ARG A 18 -13.14 -15.09 0.49
CA ARG A 18 -11.67 -14.99 0.64
C ARG A 18 -11.14 -13.66 0.16
N GLY A 19 -11.67 -13.19 -0.97
CA GLY A 19 -11.36 -11.91 -1.58
C GLY A 19 -11.69 -10.74 -0.65
N LEU A 20 -12.89 -10.71 -0.09
CA LEU A 20 -13.30 -9.67 0.86
C LEU A 20 -12.43 -9.69 2.12
N ALA A 21 -12.17 -10.88 2.69
CA ALA A 21 -11.33 -11.02 3.87
C ALA A 21 -9.91 -10.48 3.64
N ASN A 22 -9.29 -10.83 2.51
CA ASN A 22 -8.00 -10.27 2.10
C ASN A 22 -8.10 -8.76 1.87
N GLY A 23 -9.16 -8.29 1.21
CA GLY A 23 -9.43 -6.86 0.99
C GLY A 23 -9.45 -6.06 2.28
N VAL A 24 -10.09 -6.58 3.34
CA VAL A 24 -10.11 -5.95 4.67
C VAL A 24 -8.72 -5.92 5.32
N ILE A 25 -7.95 -7.02 5.26
CA ILE A 25 -6.56 -7.04 5.78
C ILE A 25 -5.72 -5.96 5.09
N PHE A 26 -5.75 -5.92 3.75
CA PHE A 26 -4.98 -4.94 2.99
C PHE A 26 -5.49 -3.52 3.18
N ALA A 27 -6.79 -3.32 3.37
CA ALA A 27 -7.37 -2.03 3.72
C ALA A 27 -6.83 -1.50 5.06
N GLY A 28 -6.62 -2.38 6.05
CA GLY A 28 -5.96 -2.04 7.31
C GLY A 28 -4.56 -1.45 7.12
N THR A 29 -3.77 -1.97 6.18
CA THR A 29 -2.46 -1.41 5.84
C THR A 29 -2.56 0.00 5.23
N ALA A 30 -3.56 0.27 4.38
CA ALA A 30 -3.79 1.62 3.85
C ALA A 30 -4.21 2.60 4.95
N ALA A 31 -5.12 2.17 5.84
CA ALA A 31 -5.54 2.98 6.97
C ALA A 31 -4.37 3.29 7.92
N GLY A 32 -3.51 2.30 8.22
CA GLY A 32 -2.30 2.52 9.01
C GLY A 32 -1.33 3.51 8.33
N GLY A 33 -1.17 3.40 7.02
CA GLY A 33 -0.36 4.34 6.22
C GLY A 33 -0.92 5.76 6.16
N LEU A 34 -2.22 5.95 6.36
CA LEU A 34 -2.85 7.26 6.51
C LEU A 34 -2.66 7.84 7.92
N VAL A 35 -2.91 7.02 8.94
CA VAL A 35 -2.99 7.46 10.33
C VAL A 35 -1.60 7.74 10.91
N LEU A 36 -0.61 6.89 10.60
CA LEU A 36 0.74 7.01 11.14
C LEU A 36 1.43 8.36 10.81
N PRO A 37 1.49 8.82 9.55
CA PRO A 37 2.15 10.09 9.22
C PRO A 37 1.41 11.32 9.73
N LEU A 38 0.14 11.21 10.13
CA LEU A 38 -0.63 12.30 10.72
C LEU A 38 -0.41 12.40 12.25
N ILE A 39 -0.40 11.26 12.95
CA ILE A 39 -0.23 11.23 14.41
C ILE A 39 1.24 11.44 14.80
N LEU A 40 2.17 10.89 14.02
CA LEU A 40 3.58 10.89 14.39
C LEU A 40 4.18 12.30 14.57
N PRO A 41 3.93 13.29 13.70
CA PRO A 41 4.40 14.66 13.89
C PRO A 41 3.82 15.33 15.14
N LEU A 42 2.53 15.11 15.43
CA LEU A 42 1.85 15.65 16.62
C LEU A 42 2.40 15.04 17.92
N LEU A 43 2.75 13.76 17.87
CA LEU A 43 3.31 13.04 19.00
C LEU A 43 4.77 13.45 19.26
N ILE A 44 5.53 13.68 18.19
CA ILE A 44 6.91 14.17 18.27
C ILE A 44 6.96 15.61 18.79
N SER A 45 6.07 16.50 18.32
CA SER A 45 6.06 17.91 18.75
C SER A 45 5.68 18.10 20.21
N SER A 46 4.83 17.23 20.77
CA SER A 46 4.39 17.32 22.16
C SER A 46 5.34 16.65 23.16
N GLN A 47 5.94 15.50 22.82
CA GLN A 47 6.65 14.65 23.79
C GLN A 47 8.13 14.41 23.45
N GLY A 48 8.58 14.88 22.30
CA GLY A 48 9.90 14.60 21.76
C GLY A 48 9.99 13.22 21.09
N PRO A 49 10.97 13.03 20.18
CA PRO A 49 11.04 11.85 19.31
C PRO A 49 11.20 10.53 20.07
N SER A 50 12.02 10.51 21.12
CA SER A 50 12.29 9.28 21.89
C SER A 50 11.06 8.77 22.65
N ARG A 51 10.25 9.67 23.22
CA ARG A 51 9.02 9.28 23.94
C ARG A 51 7.91 8.90 22.97
N ALA A 52 7.77 9.62 21.86
CA ALA A 52 6.81 9.29 20.81
C ALA A 52 6.97 7.85 20.28
N LEU A 53 8.21 7.43 19.99
CA LEU A 53 8.51 6.08 19.51
C LEU A 53 8.25 5.00 20.58
N ARG A 54 8.47 5.29 21.86
CA ARG A 54 8.14 4.37 22.97
C ARG A 54 6.63 4.21 23.12
N THR A 55 5.87 5.30 23.12
CA THR A 55 4.40 5.27 23.14
C THR A 55 3.85 4.44 21.98
N LEU A 56 4.38 4.66 20.77
CA LEU A 56 3.99 3.90 19.58
C LEU A 56 4.28 2.39 19.73
N SER A 57 5.45 2.04 20.26
CA SER A 57 5.82 0.65 20.51
C SER A 57 4.89 -0.01 21.53
N ILE A 58 4.55 0.69 22.63
CA ILE A 58 3.63 0.21 23.66
C ILE A 58 2.24 -0.03 23.07
N VAL A 59 1.71 0.90 22.27
CA VAL A 59 0.40 0.77 21.61
C VAL A 59 0.36 -0.43 20.67
N ILE A 60 1.40 -0.63 19.85
CA ILE A 60 1.48 -1.78 18.94
C ILE A 60 1.52 -3.09 19.71
N VAL A 61 2.32 -3.17 20.78
CA VAL A 61 2.40 -4.38 21.62
C VAL A 61 1.05 -4.66 22.29
N TRP A 62 0.38 -3.64 22.82
CA TRP A 62 -0.95 -3.77 23.41
C TRP A 62 -1.98 -4.31 22.42
N LEU A 63 -2.02 -3.75 21.20
CA LEU A 63 -2.86 -4.26 20.12
C LEU A 63 -2.53 -5.71 19.77
N LEU A 64 -1.24 -6.07 19.71
CA LEU A 64 -0.82 -7.43 19.44
C LEU A 64 -1.30 -8.40 20.53
N VAL A 65 -1.09 -8.05 21.80
CA VAL A 65 -1.50 -8.87 22.96
C VAL A 65 -3.02 -9.07 22.97
N LEU A 66 -3.80 -8.05 22.61
CA LEU A 66 -5.25 -8.17 22.52
C LEU A 66 -5.69 -9.10 21.36
N ILE A 67 -4.99 -9.05 20.22
CA ILE A 67 -5.36 -9.81 19.01
C ILE A 67 -4.87 -11.26 19.04
N LEU A 68 -3.73 -11.54 19.66
CA LEU A 68 -3.14 -12.87 19.77
C LEU A 68 -4.10 -13.95 20.30
N PRO A 69 -4.88 -13.76 21.39
CA PRO A 69 -5.82 -14.77 21.86
C PRO A 69 -7.00 -15.02 20.90
N LEU A 70 -7.32 -14.08 20.01
CA LEU A 70 -8.33 -14.28 18.97
C LEU A 70 -7.82 -15.12 17.79
N MET A 71 -6.49 -15.23 17.61
CA MET A 71 -5.90 -16.03 16.54
C MET A 71 -5.87 -17.52 16.90
N LYS A 72 -7.03 -18.18 16.80
CA LYS A 72 -7.15 -19.63 16.98
C LYS A 72 -7.18 -20.35 15.62
N GLY A 73 -6.23 -21.24 15.38
CA GLY A 73 -6.25 -22.13 14.22
C GLY A 73 -7.44 -23.09 14.29
N ARG A 74 -8.22 -23.19 13.21
CA ARG A 74 -9.45 -24.01 13.17
C ARG A 74 -9.15 -25.49 12.94
N LEU A 75 -8.04 -25.81 12.27
CA LEU A 75 -7.66 -27.17 11.94
C LEU A 75 -6.55 -27.64 12.91
N PRO A 76 -6.64 -28.86 13.49
CA PRO A 76 -5.46 -29.48 14.05
C PRO A 76 -4.44 -29.59 12.92
N GLU A 77 -3.17 -29.38 13.23
CA GLU A 77 -2.05 -29.62 12.33
C GLU A 77 -2.18 -31.08 11.82
N LEU A 78 -2.89 -31.30 10.71
CA LEU A 78 -2.78 -32.53 9.95
C LEU A 78 -1.31 -32.59 9.61
N ARG A 79 -0.59 -33.48 10.33
CA ARG A 79 0.80 -33.86 10.08
C ARG A 79 1.03 -33.66 8.61
N SER A 80 1.76 -32.59 8.27
CA SER A 80 2.21 -32.36 6.92
C SER A 80 3.12 -33.55 6.64
N SER A 81 2.52 -34.62 6.09
CA SER A 81 3.25 -35.56 5.27
C SER A 81 4.00 -34.66 4.32
N ARG A 82 5.32 -34.77 4.41
CA ARG A 82 6.37 -33.91 3.88
C ARG A 82 6.27 -33.81 2.35
N ALA A 83 5.18 -33.28 1.84
CA ALA A 83 5.01 -32.89 0.47
C ALA A 83 5.85 -31.64 0.32
N ARG A 84 7.11 -31.86 -0.08
CA ARG A 84 8.02 -30.83 -0.54
C ARG A 84 7.36 -30.14 -1.73
N VAL A 85 6.55 -29.12 -1.47
CA VAL A 85 6.10 -28.20 -2.50
C VAL A 85 7.33 -27.37 -2.86
N PRO A 86 7.86 -27.47 -4.09
CA PRO A 86 9.06 -26.74 -4.46
C PRO A 86 8.80 -25.24 -4.27
N ALA A 87 9.62 -24.61 -3.45
CA ALA A 87 9.52 -23.19 -3.14
C ALA A 87 9.79 -22.37 -4.39
N ARG A 88 8.73 -22.07 -5.16
CA ARG A 88 8.79 -21.07 -6.24
C ARG A 88 8.94 -19.70 -5.57
N ARG A 89 10.19 -19.35 -5.25
CA ARG A 89 10.62 -18.08 -4.64
C ARG A 89 10.10 -16.91 -5.49
N ARG A 90 8.93 -16.37 -5.16
CA ARG A 90 8.39 -15.10 -5.67
C ARG A 90 9.10 -13.90 -5.02
N ILE A 91 10.44 -13.92 -5.04
CA ILE A 91 11.31 -12.87 -4.47
C ILE A 91 11.21 -11.56 -5.27
N TRP A 92 10.87 -11.65 -6.55
CA TRP A 92 10.88 -10.54 -7.51
C TRP A 92 9.78 -9.46 -7.29
N VAL A 93 8.77 -9.72 -6.45
CA VAL A 93 7.65 -8.78 -6.28
C VAL A 93 7.92 -7.73 -5.18
N PHE A 94 8.92 -7.96 -4.31
CA PHE A 94 9.17 -7.10 -3.14
C PHE A 94 10.20 -5.98 -3.39
N VAL A 95 11.05 -6.11 -4.42
CA VAL A 95 12.17 -5.19 -4.68
C VAL A 95 11.72 -3.78 -5.12
N PRO A 96 10.69 -3.60 -5.98
CA PRO A 96 10.32 -2.26 -6.47
C PRO A 96 9.61 -1.37 -5.42
N ILE A 97 8.90 -1.98 -4.45
CA ILE A 97 8.11 -1.25 -3.45
C ILE A 97 8.98 -0.51 -2.43
N VAL A 98 10.19 -1.02 -2.16
CA VAL A 98 11.10 -0.47 -1.15
C VAL A 98 11.86 0.78 -1.66
N TRP A 99 11.95 0.98 -2.99
CA TRP A 99 12.73 2.06 -3.60
C TRP A 99 11.93 3.33 -3.95
N LEU A 100 10.59 3.27 -3.94
CA LEU A 100 9.74 4.43 -4.22
C LEU A 100 9.85 5.59 -3.20
N PRO A 101 9.93 5.34 -1.87
CA PRO A 101 9.97 6.41 -0.88
C PRO A 101 11.22 7.29 -0.97
N THR A 102 12.36 6.72 -1.38
CA THR A 102 13.64 7.43 -1.52
C THR A 102 13.65 8.45 -2.66
N PHE A 103 12.79 8.29 -3.68
CA PHE A 103 12.68 9.24 -4.80
C PHE A 103 11.72 10.41 -4.48
N ALA A 104 10.71 10.17 -3.65
CA ALA A 104 9.70 11.17 -3.27
C ALA A 104 10.24 12.26 -2.33
N THR A 105 11.29 11.96 -1.54
CA THR A 105 11.89 12.90 -0.57
C THR A 105 12.64 14.06 -1.25
N ALA A 106 12.88 14.01 -2.57
CA ALA A 106 13.60 15.05 -3.31
C ALA A 106 12.75 16.27 -3.71
N LEU A 107 11.41 16.23 -3.58
CA LEU A 107 10.51 17.15 -4.29
C LEU A 107 9.99 18.38 -3.50
N LYS A 108 10.40 18.60 -2.24
CA LYS A 108 10.14 19.81 -1.41
C LYS A 108 8.83 20.57 -1.74
N VAL A 109 7.68 19.90 -1.60
CA VAL A 109 6.34 20.48 -1.85
C VAL A 109 5.73 21.01 -0.55
N ASP A 110 4.91 22.06 -0.68
CA ASP A 110 4.17 22.73 0.38
C ASP A 110 3.26 21.78 1.20
N ALA A 111 3.36 21.85 2.54
CA ALA A 111 2.99 20.77 3.46
C ALA A 111 1.48 20.54 3.60
N THR A 112 0.66 21.57 3.41
CA THR A 112 -0.78 21.51 3.65
C THR A 112 -1.52 20.81 2.51
N ASN A 113 -1.21 21.18 1.26
CA ASN A 113 -1.80 20.57 0.07
C ASN A 113 -1.32 19.13 -0.13
N ALA A 114 -0.05 18.85 0.19
CA ALA A 114 0.50 17.50 0.16
C ALA A 114 -0.19 16.57 1.17
N SER A 115 -0.54 17.08 2.35
CA SER A 115 -1.24 16.30 3.39
C SER A 115 -2.68 15.96 3.00
N ILE A 116 -3.42 16.91 2.40
CA ILE A 116 -4.77 16.67 1.90
C ILE A 116 -4.76 15.66 0.74
N ALA A 117 -3.83 15.82 -0.21
CA ALA A 117 -3.68 14.88 -1.32
C ALA A 117 -3.32 13.46 -0.82
N LEU A 118 -2.42 13.35 0.16
CA LEU A 118 -2.06 12.07 0.77
C LEU A 118 -3.24 11.46 1.54
N ALA A 119 -4.07 12.29 2.18
CA ALA A 119 -5.25 11.84 2.89
C ALA A 119 -6.30 11.24 1.95
N LEU A 120 -6.59 11.97 0.86
CA LEU A 120 -7.51 11.51 -0.19
C LEU A 120 -6.98 10.25 -0.87
N LEU A 121 -5.69 10.20 -1.19
CA LEU A 121 -5.05 9.05 -1.85
C LEU A 121 -5.15 7.77 -1.01
N ASN A 122 -4.86 7.84 0.29
CA ASN A 122 -5.02 6.68 1.17
C ASN A 122 -6.49 6.32 1.42
N GLY A 123 -7.40 7.30 1.53
CA GLY A 123 -8.84 7.05 1.65
C GLY A 123 -9.40 6.29 0.45
N VAL A 124 -9.06 6.71 -0.76
CA VAL A 124 -9.38 5.99 -2.00
C VAL A 124 -8.72 4.60 -2.03
N SER A 125 -7.50 4.46 -1.49
CA SER A 125 -6.83 3.16 -1.39
C SER A 125 -7.57 2.18 -0.47
N VAL A 126 -8.16 2.65 0.64
CA VAL A 126 -9.00 1.82 1.51
C VAL A 126 -10.24 1.32 0.76
N ILE A 127 -10.96 2.23 0.10
CA ILE A 127 -12.18 1.90 -0.64
C ILE A 127 -11.89 0.92 -1.78
N SER A 128 -10.85 1.19 -2.56
CA SER A 128 -10.48 0.33 -3.70
C SER A 128 -10.09 -1.09 -3.28
N ARG A 129 -9.40 -1.26 -2.15
CA ARG A 129 -9.03 -2.59 -1.61
C ARG A 129 -10.24 -3.38 -1.13
N LEU A 130 -11.22 -2.73 -0.50
CA LEU A 130 -12.48 -3.36 -0.09
C LEU A 130 -13.34 -3.73 -1.30
N SER A 131 -13.49 -2.82 -2.26
CA SER A 131 -14.26 -3.04 -3.49
C SER A 131 -13.65 -4.14 -4.34
N LEU A 132 -12.34 -4.11 -4.61
CA LEU A 132 -11.67 -5.17 -5.38
C LEU A 132 -11.69 -6.51 -4.64
N GLY A 133 -11.55 -6.50 -3.31
CA GLY A 133 -11.73 -7.70 -2.49
C GLY A 133 -13.11 -8.31 -2.70
N TYR A 134 -14.17 -7.51 -2.63
CA TYR A 134 -15.53 -7.96 -2.88
C TYR A 134 -15.76 -8.44 -4.32
N LEU A 135 -15.28 -7.70 -5.33
CA LEU A 135 -15.42 -8.08 -6.73
C LEU A 135 -14.66 -9.38 -7.04
N SER A 136 -13.51 -9.61 -6.40
CA SER A 136 -12.72 -10.84 -6.58
C SER A 136 -13.41 -12.12 -6.12
N ASP A 137 -14.40 -12.00 -5.24
CA ASP A 137 -15.24 -13.14 -4.84
C ASP A 137 -16.35 -13.44 -5.86
N LYS A 138 -16.66 -12.53 -6.79
CA LYS A 138 -17.75 -12.66 -7.77
C LYS A 138 -17.30 -12.90 -9.20
N PHE A 139 -16.18 -12.28 -9.61
CA PHE A 139 -15.71 -12.32 -10.98
C PHE A 139 -14.48 -13.23 -11.12
N ASN A 140 -14.24 -13.68 -12.36
CA ASN A 140 -13.06 -14.49 -12.66
C ASN A 140 -11.78 -13.67 -12.38
N PRO A 141 -10.79 -14.24 -11.67
CA PRO A 141 -9.55 -13.53 -11.34
C PRO A 141 -8.83 -12.93 -12.55
N TRP A 142 -8.90 -13.60 -13.70
CA TRP A 142 -8.23 -13.17 -14.92
C TRP A 142 -8.89 -11.95 -15.56
N SER A 143 -10.24 -11.89 -15.59
CA SER A 143 -10.96 -10.73 -16.11
C SER A 143 -10.76 -9.52 -15.22
N LEU A 144 -10.72 -9.71 -13.89
CA LEU A 144 -10.41 -8.64 -12.96
C LEU A 144 -8.99 -8.14 -13.14
N ALA A 145 -8.00 -9.03 -13.23
CA ALA A 145 -6.61 -8.65 -13.44
C ALA A 145 -6.43 -7.82 -14.72
N LEU A 146 -7.06 -8.24 -15.83
CA LEU A 146 -7.02 -7.50 -17.09
C LEU A 146 -7.66 -6.11 -16.95
N SER A 147 -8.83 -6.02 -16.31
CA SER A 147 -9.51 -4.73 -16.10
C SER A 147 -8.69 -3.77 -15.24
N THR A 148 -8.08 -4.26 -14.17
CA THR A 148 -7.24 -3.43 -13.29
C THR A 148 -5.97 -2.99 -14.01
N LEU A 149 -5.38 -3.86 -14.84
CA LEU A 149 -4.19 -3.53 -15.62
C LEU A 149 -4.50 -2.41 -16.60
N LEU A 150 -5.54 -2.56 -17.42
CA LEU A 150 -5.97 -1.54 -18.37
C LEU A 150 -6.25 -0.20 -17.69
N PHE A 151 -6.97 -0.23 -16.56
CA PHE A 151 -7.27 0.98 -15.81
C PHE A 151 -6.00 1.67 -15.29
N THR A 152 -5.04 0.91 -14.74
CA THR A 152 -3.76 1.48 -14.28
C THR A 152 -2.93 2.03 -15.43
N SER A 153 -2.89 1.35 -16.57
CA SER A 153 -2.18 1.82 -17.77
C SER A 153 -2.73 3.14 -18.28
N VAL A 154 -4.06 3.29 -18.35
CA VAL A 154 -4.70 4.55 -18.78
C VAL A 154 -4.40 5.68 -17.79
N ASN A 155 -4.46 5.41 -16.48
CA ASN A 155 -4.14 6.43 -15.47
C ASN A 155 -2.67 6.89 -15.56
N ILE A 156 -1.73 5.96 -15.72
CA ILE A 156 -0.31 6.28 -15.85
C ILE A 156 -0.05 7.12 -17.12
N HIS A 157 -0.67 6.75 -18.24
CA HIS A 157 -0.53 7.49 -19.49
C HIS A 157 -1.11 8.91 -19.37
N SER A 158 -2.31 9.04 -18.81
CA SER A 158 -2.98 10.33 -18.57
C SER A 158 -2.15 11.25 -17.67
N MET A 159 -1.58 10.72 -16.57
CA MET A 159 -0.69 11.47 -15.69
C MET A 159 0.57 11.94 -16.43
N GLY A 160 1.18 11.07 -17.24
CA GLY A 160 2.35 11.43 -18.04
C GLY A 160 2.07 12.56 -19.03
N CYS A 161 0.95 12.48 -19.76
CA CYS A 161 0.52 13.54 -20.69
C CYS A 161 0.25 14.87 -19.97
N ALA A 162 -0.38 14.85 -18.78
CA ALA A 162 -0.65 16.04 -18.00
C ALA A 162 0.64 16.74 -17.54
N VAL A 163 1.63 15.97 -17.07
CA VAL A 163 2.94 16.52 -16.67
C VAL A 163 3.66 17.15 -17.87
N ILE A 164 3.68 16.48 -19.02
CA ILE A 164 4.29 17.02 -20.25
C ILE A 164 3.58 18.31 -20.68
N TYR A 165 2.25 18.35 -20.62
CA TYR A 165 1.46 19.54 -20.98
C TYR A 165 1.75 20.72 -20.07
N ILE A 166 1.74 20.52 -18.75
CA ILE A 166 2.05 21.56 -17.76
C ILE A 166 3.49 22.06 -17.94
N TRP A 167 4.43 21.14 -18.16
CA TRP A 167 5.84 21.49 -18.37
C TRP A 167 6.05 22.25 -19.69
N GLY A 168 5.35 21.87 -20.76
CA GLY A 168 5.36 22.58 -22.04
C GLY A 168 4.85 24.01 -21.92
N ILE A 169 3.72 24.22 -21.23
CA ILE A 169 3.17 25.56 -20.97
C ILE A 169 4.11 26.39 -20.10
N SER A 170 4.66 25.79 -19.04
CA SER A 170 5.61 26.46 -18.16
C SER A 170 6.85 26.98 -18.90
N ARG A 171 7.33 26.24 -19.92
CA ARG A 171 8.45 26.66 -20.78
C ARG A 171 8.10 27.75 -21.78
N ILE A 172 6.89 27.73 -22.32
CA ILE A 172 6.40 28.81 -23.20
C ILE A 172 6.31 30.12 -22.42
N TRP A 173 5.84 30.07 -21.17
CA TRP A 173 5.71 31.24 -20.31
C TRP A 173 7.04 31.77 -19.76
N SER A 174 8.05 30.91 -19.56
CA SER A 174 9.37 31.34 -19.07
C SER A 174 10.29 31.87 -20.16
N GLY A 175 9.92 31.76 -21.44
CA GLY A 175 10.74 32.20 -22.57
C GLY A 175 12.04 31.42 -22.76
N VAL A 176 12.28 30.36 -21.96
CA VAL A 176 13.49 29.54 -22.02
C VAL A 176 13.25 28.38 -22.98
N TRP A 177 13.49 28.63 -24.27
CA TRP A 177 13.55 27.55 -25.26
C TRP A 177 14.86 26.76 -25.08
N PRO A 178 14.81 25.43 -24.97
CA PRO A 178 16.02 24.61 -24.90
C PRO A 178 16.67 24.52 -26.29
N ALA A 179 17.47 25.51 -26.67
CA ALA A 179 18.45 25.32 -27.73
C ALA A 179 19.53 24.37 -27.17
N GLY A 180 19.45 23.05 -27.42
CA GLY A 180 20.61 22.18 -27.21
C GLY A 180 20.42 20.70 -26.84
N TRP A 181 19.21 20.15 -26.64
CA TRP A 181 19.08 18.77 -26.12
C TRP A 181 19.07 17.67 -27.21
N TRP A 182 19.35 18.01 -28.47
CA TRP A 182 19.49 17.05 -29.57
C TRP A 182 20.95 16.90 -30.04
N MET A 183 21.92 17.44 -29.29
CA MET A 183 23.34 17.50 -29.69
C MET A 183 24.29 16.87 -28.66
N GLU A 184 23.82 16.09 -27.69
CA GLU A 184 24.66 15.25 -26.82
C GLU A 184 24.07 13.85 -26.62
#